data_AF-A0A4R1MEU9-F1
#
_entry.id   AF-A0A4R1MEU9-F1
#
_cell.length_a   1.000
_cell.length_b   1.000
_cell.length_c   1.000
_cell.angle_alpha   90.00
_cell.angle_beta   90.00
_cell.angle_gamma   90.00
#
_symmetry.space_group_name_H-M   'P 1'
#
loop_
_entity.id
_entity.type
_entity.pdbx_description
1 polymer ?
#
loop_
_entity_poly.entity_id
_entity_poly.type
_entity_poly.pdbx_seq_one_letter_code
_entity_poly.pdbx_strand_id
1 'polypeptide(L)'
;MTRRYRLEVLAEDEGLVDRSSTASFTLASRTSENGVAVSVLETLDEALAAQWTQILDDNDRAYVSRVLEGDDVISDQSVRSPSWSAR
;
A
#
# COMPACT_ATOMS: atom_id res chain seq x y z
N MET A 1 7.88 7.55 18.45
CA MET A 1 6.66 7.80 17.67
C MET A 1 6.26 6.50 17.00
N THR A 2 4.97 6.27 16.74
CA THR A 2 4.50 5.02 16.12
C THR A 2 4.57 5.15 14.61
N ARG A 3 5.26 4.23 13.93
CA ARG A 3 5.34 4.18 12.48
C ARG A 3 4.04 3.63 11.90
N ARG A 4 3.59 4.21 10.79
CA ARG A 4 2.46 3.75 10.00
C ARG A 4 2.95 3.32 8.64
N TYR A 5 2.57 2.12 8.22
CA TYR A 5 2.94 1.56 6.94
C TYR A 5 1.71 1.63 6.04
N ARG A 6 1.84 2.39 4.95
CA ARG A 6 0.80 2.59 3.95
C ARG A 6 1.19 1.88 2.67
N LEU A 7 0.24 1.21 2.06
CA LEU A 7 0.39 0.57 0.76
C LEU A 7 -0.76 1.02 -0.15
N GLU A 8 -0.41 1.47 -1.35
CA GLU A 8 -1.37 1.88 -2.37
C GLU A 8 -1.28 0.91 -3.55
N VAL A 9 -2.40 0.29 -3.88
CA VAL A 9 -2.54 -0.71 -4.96
C VAL A 9 -3.75 -0.36 -5.83
N LEU A 10 -3.86 -0.95 -7.02
CA LEU A 10 -5.11 -0.86 -7.77
C LEU A 10 -6.23 -1.51 -6.98
N ALA A 11 -7.45 -0.97 -7.10
CA ALA A 11 -8.62 -1.54 -6.44
C ALA A 11 -8.87 -3.02 -6.81
N GLU A 12 -8.50 -3.44 -8.02
CA GLU A 12 -8.58 -4.85 -8.45
C GLU A 12 -7.58 -5.78 -7.75
N ASP A 13 -6.46 -5.24 -7.27
CA ASP A 13 -5.38 -5.99 -6.62
C ASP A 13 -5.56 -6.10 -5.10
N GLU A 14 -6.56 -5.42 -4.53
CA GLU A 14 -6.92 -5.49 -3.10
C GLU A 14 -7.14 -6.94 -2.63
N GLY A 15 -7.83 -7.74 -3.43
CA GLY A 15 -8.12 -9.15 -3.12
C GLY A 15 -6.89 -10.07 -3.14
N LEU A 16 -5.71 -9.57 -3.52
CA LEU A 16 -4.46 -10.30 -3.41
C LEU A 16 -3.85 -10.14 -2.01
N VAL A 17 -3.93 -8.94 -1.43
CA VAL A 17 -3.30 -8.58 -0.15
C VAL A 17 -4.19 -8.88 1.07
N ASP A 18 -5.51 -8.99 0.88
CA ASP A 18 -6.50 -9.25 1.94
C ASP A 18 -6.44 -10.70 2.51
N ARG A 19 -5.85 -11.67 1.79
CA ARG A 19 -6.16 -13.10 2.03
C ARG A 19 -5.49 -13.80 3.21
N SER A 20 -4.54 -13.19 3.93
CA SER A 20 -3.61 -14.00 4.74
C SER A 20 -3.34 -13.54 6.18
N SER A 21 -3.92 -12.45 6.68
CA SER A 21 -3.51 -11.95 8.00
C SER A 21 -4.65 -11.81 9.00
N THR A 22 -4.42 -12.33 10.21
CA THR A 22 -5.21 -12.00 11.41
C THR A 22 -4.87 -10.61 11.97
N ALA A 23 -3.93 -9.89 11.34
CA ALA A 23 -3.52 -8.56 11.76
C ALA A 23 -4.52 -7.49 11.32
N SER A 24 -4.75 -6.53 12.20
CA SER A 24 -5.62 -5.40 11.92
C SER A 24 -4.95 -4.41 10.97
N PHE A 25 -5.67 -4.03 9.93
CA PHE A 25 -5.33 -2.91 9.06
C PHE A 25 -6.58 -2.09 8.77
N THR A 26 -6.38 -0.87 8.29
CA THR A 26 -7.46 -0.04 7.74
C THR A 26 -7.36 -0.05 6.23
N LEU A 27 -8.53 -0.09 5.59
CA LEU A 27 -8.68 -0.03 4.14
C LEU A 27 -9.45 1.24 3.79
N ALA A 28 -8.91 2.03 2.87
CA ALA A 28 -9.56 3.20 2.32
C ALA A 28 -9.42 3.21 0.79
N SER A 29 -10.44 3.63 0.08
CA SER A 29 -10.36 3.85 -1.36
C SER A 29 -10.07 5.32 -1.66
N ARG A 30 -9.14 5.61 -2.57
CA ARG A 30 -8.96 6.96 -3.14
C ARG A 30 -8.96 6.87 -4.65
N THR A 31 -9.43 7.94 -5.29
CA THR A 31 -9.22 8.13 -6.73
C THR A 31 -8.02 9.04 -6.89
N SER A 32 -7.01 8.60 -7.63
CA SER A 32 -5.84 9.42 -7.96
C SER A 32 -6.23 10.53 -8.94
N GLU A 33 -5.39 11.56 -9.07
CA GLU A 33 -5.64 12.71 -9.97
C GLU A 33 -5.86 12.30 -11.42
N ASN A 34 -5.25 11.18 -11.82
CA ASN A 34 -5.41 10.58 -13.14
C ASN A 34 -6.70 9.74 -13.29
N GLY A 35 -7.64 9.82 -12.34
CA GLY A 35 -8.91 9.08 -12.36
C GLY A 35 -8.79 7.59 -12.01
N VAL A 36 -7.61 7.13 -11.60
CA VAL A 36 -7.37 5.72 -11.25
C VAL A 36 -7.86 5.44 -9.83
N ALA A 37 -8.76 4.46 -9.68
CA ALA A 37 -9.21 4.00 -8.37
C ALA A 37 -8.14 3.11 -7.73
N VAL A 38 -7.70 3.50 -6.53
CA VAL A 38 -6.66 2.79 -5.78
C VAL A 38 -7.11 2.52 -4.36
N SER A 39 -6.77 1.34 -3.87
CA SER A 39 -6.98 0.94 -2.49
C SER A 39 -5.74 1.28 -1.68
N VAL A 40 -5.96 1.88 -0.51
CA VAL A 40 -4.96 2.30 0.44
C VAL A 40 -5.11 1.45 1.69
N LEU A 41 -4.13 0.59 1.92
CA LEU A 41 -4.03 -0.24 3.11
C LEU A 41 -3.07 0.44 4.09
N GLU A 42 -3.48 0.57 5.35
CA GLU A 42 -2.63 1.15 6.39
C GLU A 42 -2.57 0.23 7.62
N THR A 43 -1.37 -0.03 8.12
CA THR A 43 -1.12 -0.87 9.29
C THR A 43 -0.02 -0.30 10.17
N LEU A 44 -0.02 -0.69 11.44
CA LEU A 44 1.08 -0.44 12.38
C LEU A 44 2.07 -1.61 12.43
N ASP A 45 1.76 -2.72 11.76
CA ASP A 45 2.56 -3.93 11.74
C ASP A 45 3.50 -3.94 10.52
N GLU A 46 4.80 -3.80 10.77
CA GLU A 46 5.83 -3.83 9.72
C GLU A 46 5.87 -5.17 8.99
N ALA A 47 5.66 -6.28 9.68
CA ALA A 47 5.69 -7.61 9.10
C ALA A 47 4.49 -7.83 8.16
N LEU A 48 3.32 -7.28 8.52
CA LEU A 48 2.16 -7.26 7.63
C LEU A 48 2.43 -6.44 6.37
N ALA A 49 3.00 -5.24 6.53
CA ALA A 49 3.33 -4.40 5.39
C ALA A 49 4.34 -5.06 4.44
N ALA A 50 5.37 -5.71 4.98
CA ALA A 50 6.34 -6.48 4.21
C ALA A 50 5.71 -7.70 3.51
N GLN A 51 4.75 -8.37 4.16
CA GLN A 51 4.00 -9.48 3.55
C GLN A 51 3.19 -9.00 2.33
N TRP A 52 2.51 -7.85 2.43
CA TRP A 52 1.75 -7.32 1.30
C TRP A 52 2.65 -6.98 0.11
N THR A 53 3.79 -6.33 0.34
CA THR A 53 4.74 -6.01 -0.75
C THR A 53 5.26 -7.28 -1.41
N GLN A 54 5.57 -8.31 -0.62
CA GLN A 54 6.01 -9.61 -1.15
C GLN A 54 4.94 -10.26 -2.02
N ILE A 55 3.67 -10.28 -1.57
CA ILE A 55 2.54 -10.82 -2.35
C ILE A 55 2.41 -10.10 -3.69
N LEU A 56 2.54 -8.77 -3.71
CA LEU A 56 2.42 -7.98 -4.93
C LEU A 56 3.61 -8.18 -5.87
N ASP A 57 4.82 -8.28 -5.33
CA ASP A 57 6.02 -8.61 -6.11
C ASP A 57 5.89 -10.01 -6.76
N ASP A 58 5.44 -11.02 -6.00
CA ASP A 58 5.22 -12.39 -6.50
C ASP A 58 4.13 -12.47 -7.57
N ASN A 59 3.18 -11.54 -7.56
CA ASN A 59 2.09 -11.46 -8.55
C ASN A 59 2.34 -10.43 -9.66
N ASP A 60 3.55 -9.89 -9.75
CA ASP A 60 3.96 -8.91 -10.76
C ASP A 60 3.13 -7.60 -10.73
N ARG A 61 2.59 -7.22 -9.57
CA ARG A 61 1.68 -6.07 -9.41
C ARG A 61 2.40 -4.77 -9.07
N ALA A 62 1.89 -3.67 -9.61
CA ALA A 62 2.40 -2.34 -9.31
C ALA A 62 1.82 -1.81 -7.99
N TYR A 63 2.66 -1.16 -7.18
CA TYR A 63 2.25 -0.63 -5.88
C TYR A 63 3.12 0.55 -5.44
N VAL A 64 2.59 1.32 -4.47
CA VAL A 64 3.33 2.36 -3.76
C VAL A 64 3.34 2.02 -2.27
N SER A 65 4.49 1.77 -1.68
CA SER A 65 4.63 1.62 -0.23
C SER A 65 5.18 2.91 0.38
N ARG A 66 4.67 3.30 1.54
CA ARG A 66 5.11 4.48 2.29
C ARG A 66 5.21 4.14 3.77
N VAL A 67 6.26 4.65 4.41
CA VAL A 67 6.40 4.63 5.85
C VAL A 67 6.20 6.06 6.35
N LEU A 68 5.25 6.23 7.27
CA LEU A 68 4.94 7.51 7.88
C LEU A 68 5.34 7.49 9.37
N GLU A 69 5.84 8.63 9.86
CA GLU A 69 6.05 8.90 11.27
C GLU A 69 5.33 10.19 11.62
N GLY A 70 4.24 10.10 12.41
CA GLY A 70 3.29 11.21 12.46
C GLY A 70 2.63 11.40 11.08
N ASP A 71 2.52 12.64 10.60
CA ASP A 71 1.98 12.97 9.27
C ASP A 71 3.06 13.03 8.17
N ASP A 72 4.33 12.89 8.55
CA ASP A 72 5.45 12.96 7.63
C ASP A 72 5.73 11.60 6.98
N VAL A 73 5.95 11.61 5.66
CA VAL A 73 6.46 10.44 4.92
C VAL A 73 7.97 10.40 5.08
N ILE A 74 8.45 9.40 5.82
CA ILE A 74 9.89 9.20 6.07
C ILE A 74 10.55 8.29 5.04
N SER A 75 9.76 7.46 4.35
CA SER A 75 10.24 6.60 3.26
C SER A 75 9.10 6.32 2.29
N ASP A 76 9.41 6.33 1.00
CA ASP A 76 8.48 5.90 -0.05
C ASP A 76 9.19 5.04 -1.09
N GLN A 77 8.48 4.04 -1.61
CA GLN A 77 8.94 3.16 -2.68
C GLN A 77 7.79 2.97 -3.65
N SER A 78 8.04 3.22 -4.94
CA SER A 78 7.11 2.93 -6.03
C SER A 78 7.68 1.81 -6.89
N VAL A 79 6.92 0.73 -7.06
CA VAL A 79 7.34 -0.44 -7.84
C VAL A 79 6.53 -0.50 -9.14
N ARG A 80 7.23 -0.77 -10.25
CA ARG A 80 6.66 -0.85 -11.61
C ARG A 80 6.01 0.45 -12.12
N SER A 81 6.45 1.59 -11.57
CA SER A 81 6.06 2.94 -12.00
C SER A 81 4.55 3.11 -12.21
N PRO A 82 3.74 2.96 -11.14
CA PRO A 82 2.30 3.01 -11.26
C PRO A 82 1.82 4.38 -11.75
N SER A 83 0.86 4.42 -12.68
CA SER A 83 0.35 5.67 -13.24
C SER A 83 -0.35 6.57 -12.20
N TRP A 84 -0.74 6.02 -11.05
CA TRP A 84 -1.34 6.74 -9.92
C TRP A 84 -0.31 7.24 -8.90
N SER A 85 0.96 6.88 -9.05
CA SER A 85 2.04 7.28 -8.14
C SER A 85 2.58 8.69 -8.43
N ALA A 86 1.99 9.41 -9.39
CA ALA A 86 2.35 10.77 -9.71
C ALA A 86 2.28 11.64 -8.44
N ARG A 87 3.46 12.09 -8.00
CA ARG A 87 3.65 13.19 -7.04
C ARG A 87 3.60 14.51 -7.78
#